data_AF-A0A2T2Y3B2-F1
#
_entry.id   AF-A0A2T2Y3B2-F1
#
_cell.length_a   1.000
_cell.length_b   1.000
_cell.length_c   1.000
_cell.angle_alpha   90.00
_cell.angle_beta   90.00
_cell.angle_gamma   90.00
#
_symmetry.space_group_name_H-M   'P 1'
#
loop_
_entity.id
_entity.type
_entity.pdbx_description
1 polymer ?
#
loop_
_entity_poly.entity_id
_entity_poly.type
_entity_poly.pdbx_seq_one_letter_code
_entity_poly.pdbx_strand_id
1 'polypeptide(L)' 'MKTSLILLLLVCTASSAVACDYEYNTDDGSTVCATSGDKEVTITTEDGDEHSGEWVDNGVVQDSETGEQLTVTN' A
#
# COMPACT_ATOMS: atom_id res chain seq x y z
N MET A 1 17.54 44.65 -0.12
CA MET A 1 17.24 43.75 -1.27
C MET A 1 18.32 42.68 -1.24
N LYS A 2 18.08 41.41 -0.89
CA LYS A 2 17.09 40.47 -1.39
C LYS A 2 16.80 39.44 -0.29
N THR A 3 15.54 39.30 0.07
CA THR A 3 15.03 38.25 0.94
C THR A 3 15.14 36.93 0.17
N SER A 4 16.11 36.08 0.51
CA SER A 4 16.18 34.72 -0.03
C SER A 4 15.12 33.89 0.67
N LEU A 5 13.99 33.74 -0.01
CA LEU A 5 12.90 32.86 0.36
C LEU A 5 13.40 31.42 0.18
N ILE A 6 13.86 30.79 1.27
CA ILE A 6 14.12 29.35 1.30
C ILE A 6 12.75 28.68 1.33
N LEU A 7 12.24 28.33 0.15
CA LEU A 7 11.07 27.47 0.00
C LEU A 7 11.52 26.04 0.30
N LEU A 8 11.64 25.72 1.59
CA LEU A 8 11.79 24.35 2.06
C LEU A 8 10.42 23.68 1.86
N LEU A 9 10.17 23.16 0.65
CA LEU A 9 9.08 22.24 0.38
C LEU A 9 9.34 21.00 1.24
N LEU A 10 8.77 21.03 2.44
CA LEU A 10 8.58 19.88 3.30
C LEU A 10 7.70 18.92 2.49
N VAL A 11 8.32 17.98 1.78
CA VAL A 11 7.62 16.79 1.29
C VAL A 11 7.27 16.02 2.55
N CYS A 12 6.15 16.38 3.18
CA CYS A 12 5.40 15.45 3.99
C CYS A 12 4.87 14.42 3.01
N THR A 13 5.69 13.41 2.67
CA THR A 13 5.11 12.10 2.41
C THR A 13 4.48 11.72 3.72
N ALA A 14 3.19 12.02 3.85
CA ALA A 14 2.35 11.37 4.83
C ALA A 14 2.37 9.89 4.46
N SER A 15 3.41 9.17 4.86
CA SER A 15 3.27 7.74 5.13
C SER A 15 2.33 7.71 6.32
N SER A 16 1.04 7.72 6.01
CA SER A 16 0.03 7.09 6.83
C SER A 16 0.56 5.69 7.04
N ALA A 17 1.32 5.47 8.12
CA ALA A 17 1.72 4.14 8.51
C ALA A 17 0.41 3.47 8.95
N VAL A 18 -0.31 2.91 7.99
CA VAL A 18 -1.34 1.92 8.24
C VAL A 18 -0.64 0.87 9.09
N ALA A 19 -1.08 0.73 10.34
CA ALA A 19 -0.52 -0.24 11.25
C ALA A 19 -1.02 -1.61 10.81
N CYS A 20 -0.28 -2.23 9.89
CA CYS A 20 -0.54 -3.57 9.40
C CYS A 20 -0.18 -4.59 10.49
N ASP A 21 -1.03 -5.58 10.75
CA ASP A 21 -0.64 -6.75 11.54
C ASP A 21 0.32 -7.63 10.73
N TYR A 22 0.07 -7.72 9.43
CA TYR A 22 0.87 -8.51 8.49
C TYR A 22 1.13 -7.71 7.22
N GLU A 23 2.36 -7.78 6.74
CA GLU A 23 2.81 -7.20 5.49
C GLU A 23 3.30 -8.33 4.57
N TYR A 24 2.89 -8.30 3.31
CA TYR A 24 3.29 -9.26 2.31
C TYR A 24 3.73 -8.56 1.03
N ASN A 25 4.61 -9.19 0.25
CA ASN A 25 5.03 -8.67 -1.04
C ASN A 25 4.43 -9.51 -2.18
N THR A 26 4.07 -8.87 -3.28
CA THR A 26 3.62 -9.54 -4.50
C THR A 26 4.75 -9.61 -5.52
N ASP A 27 4.64 -10.49 -6.51
CA ASP A 27 5.63 -10.63 -7.59
C ASP A 27 5.76 -9.36 -8.45
N ASP A 28 4.68 -8.58 -8.52
CA ASP A 28 4.57 -7.28 -9.18
C ASP A 28 5.15 -6.11 -8.36
N GLY A 29 5.77 -6.38 -7.21
CA GLY A 29 6.42 -5.36 -6.39
C GLY A 29 5.48 -4.54 -5.50
N SER A 30 4.18 -4.87 -5.50
CA SER A 30 3.21 -4.28 -4.58
C SER A 30 3.37 -4.84 -3.17
N THR A 31 3.00 -4.03 -2.18
CA THR A 31 2.94 -4.42 -0.78
C THR A 31 1.48 -4.60 -0.35
N VAL A 32 1.17 -5.69 0.33
CA VAL A 32 -0.17 -5.95 0.87
C VAL A 32 -0.13 -5.84 2.39
N CYS A 33 -0.89 -4.90 2.91
CA CYS A 33 -1.13 -4.67 4.33
C CYS A 33 -2.43 -5.35 4.77
N ALA A 34 -2.34 -6.29 5.71
CA ALA A 34 -3.49 -7.00 6.25
C ALA A 34 -3.62 -6.82 7.77
N THR A 35 -4.87 -6.70 8.22
CA THR A 35 -5.24 -6.63 9.64
C THR A 35 -5.78 -7.97 10.10
N SER A 36 -5.39 -8.41 11.30
CA SER A 36 -5.81 -9.70 11.83
C SER A 36 -7.32 -9.76 12.07
N GLY A 37 -8.01 -10.63 11.34
CA GLY A 37 -9.46 -10.83 11.47
C GLY A 37 -10.29 -10.07 10.44
N ASP A 38 -9.66 -9.21 9.63
CA ASP A 38 -10.27 -8.58 8.49
C ASP A 38 -9.99 -9.37 7.21
N LYS A 39 -10.96 -9.33 6.28
CA LYS A 39 -10.77 -9.85 4.92
C LYS A 39 -10.24 -8.79 3.97
N GLU A 40 -10.60 -7.54 4.24
CA GLU A 40 -10.13 -6.39 3.49
C GLU A 40 -8.66 -6.15 3.79
N VAL A 41 -7.93 -5.77 2.75
CA VAL A 41 -6.51 -5.42 2.81
C VAL A 41 -6.28 -4.13 2.05
N THR A 42 -5.16 -3.48 2.35
CA THR A 42 -4.66 -2.36 1.55
C THR A 42 -3.50 -2.86 0.69
N ILE A 43 -3.58 -2.61 -0.61
CA ILE A 43 -2.51 -2.90 -1.57
C ILE A 43 -1.83 -1.57 -1.88
N THR A 44 -0.53 -1.48 -1.66
CA THR A 44 0.29 -0.33 -2.07
C THR A 44 1.11 -0.75 -3.28
N THR A 45 0.85 -0.14 -4.43
CA THR A 45 1.56 -0.42 -5.68
C THR A 45 3.00 0.11 -5.64
N GLU A 46 3.85 -0.31 -6.60
CA GLU A 46 5.22 0.23 -6.74
C GLU A 46 5.25 1.76 -6.90
N ASP A 47 4.23 2.34 -7.54
CA ASP A 47 4.10 3.79 -7.72
C ASP A 47 3.65 4.51 -6.43
N GLY A 48 3.27 3.75 -5.39
CA GLY A 48 2.82 4.25 -4.10
C GLY A 48 1.32 4.56 -4.04
N ASP A 49 0.55 4.12 -5.03
CA ASP A 49 -0.91 4.21 -5.00
C ASP A 49 -1.50 3.15 -4.06
N GLU A 50 -2.54 3.52 -3.31
CA GLU A 50 -3.21 2.64 -2.36
C GLU A 50 -4.55 2.18 -2.93
N HIS A 51 -4.72 0.86 -3.09
CA HIS A 51 -5.97 0.23 -3.49
C HIS A 51 -6.55 -0.61 -2.34
N SER A 52 -7.86 -0.79 -2.35
CA SER A 52 -8.52 -1.78 -1.50
C SER A 52 -8.49 -3.16 -2.16
N GLY A 53 -8.19 -4.21 -1.39
CA GLY A 53 -8.29 -5.59 -1.83
C GLY A 53 -9.02 -6.48 -0.83
N GLU A 54 -9.28 -7.73 -1.21
CA GLU A 54 -9.82 -8.75 -0.30
C GLU A 54 -9.08 -10.08 -0.46
N TRP A 55 -8.87 -10.80 0.64
CA TRP A 55 -8.44 -12.20 0.61
C TRP A 55 -9.50 -13.08 -0.06
N VAL A 56 -9.17 -13.65 -1.22
CA VAL A 56 -10.06 -14.56 -1.96
C VAL A 56 -9.65 -16.02 -1.85
N ASP A 57 -8.37 -16.29 -1.56
CA ASP A 57 -7.83 -17.61 -1.25
C ASP A 57 -6.61 -17.47 -0.31
N ASN A 58 -6.05 -18.59 0.13
CA ASN A 58 -4.89 -18.58 1.01
C ASN A 58 -3.63 -18.13 0.27
N GLY A 59 -3.18 -16.90 0.54
CA GLY A 59 -2.06 -16.29 -0.16
C GLY A 59 -2.46 -15.58 -1.47
N VAL A 60 -3.75 -15.38 -1.71
CA VAL A 60 -4.26 -14.67 -2.89
C VAL A 60 -5.20 -13.54 -2.48
N VAL A 61 -4.87 -12.34 -2.95
CA VAL A 61 -5.67 -11.12 -2.76
C VAL A 61 -6.23 -10.69 -4.09
N GLN A 62 -7.51 -10.34 -4.13
CA GLN A 62 -8.08 -9.67 -5.29
C GLN A 62 -8.07 -8.16 -5.07
N ASP A 63 -7.46 -7.42 -5.98
CA ASP A 63 -7.56 -5.97 -6.05
C ASP A 63 -9.00 -5.59 -6.44
N SER A 64 -9.65 -4.74 -5.64
CA SER A 64 -11.05 -4.36 -5.86
C SER A 64 -11.18 -3.25 -6.91
N GLU A 65 -10.11 -2.52 -7.21
CA GLU A 65 -10.09 -1.46 -8.21
C GLU A 65 -9.85 -2.03 -9.61
N THR A 66 -8.88 -2.94 -9.76
CA THR A 66 -8.52 -3.54 -11.06
C THR A 66 -9.21 -4.88 -11.32
N GLY A 67 -9.61 -5.58 -10.26
CA GLY A 67 -10.14 -6.96 -10.33
C GLY A 67 -9.06 -8.04 -10.45
N GLU A 68 -7.79 -7.65 -10.48
CA GLU A 68 -6.65 -8.56 -10.63
C GLU A 68 -6.41 -9.38 -9.36
N GLN A 69 -5.87 -10.59 -9.52
CA GLN A 69 -5.49 -11.44 -8.40
C GLN A 69 -3.98 -11.41 -8.21
N LEU A 70 -3.57 -11.00 -7.03
CA LEU A 70 -2.19 -10.90 -6.60
C LEU A 70 -1.87 -12.10 -5.72
N THR A 71 -0.80 -12.80 -6.04
CA THR A 71 -0.25 -13.83 -5.15
C THR A 71 0.73 -13.16 -4.21
N VAL A 72 0.49 -13.30 -2.91
CA VAL A 72 1.39 -12.75 -1.91
C VAL A 72 2.43 -13.79 -1.50
N THR A 73 3.61 -13.29 -1.18
CA THR A 73 4.71 -14.07 -0.61
C THR A 73 5.12 -13.46 0.72
N ASN A 74 5.55 -14.32 1.65
CA ASN A 74 6.09 -13.92 2.95
C ASN A 74 7.61 -13.77 2.87
#